data_AF-W2SWU2-F1
#
_entry.id   AF-W2SWU2-F1
#
_cell.length_a   1.000
_cell.length_b   1.000
_cell.length_c   1.000
_cell.angle_alpha   90.00
_cell.angle_beta   90.00
_cell.angle_gamma   90.00
#
_symmetry.space_group_name_H-M   'P 1'
#
loop_
_entity.id
_entity.type
_entity.pdbx_description
1 polymer ?
#
loop_
_entity_poly.entity_id
_entity_poly.type
_entity_poly.pdbx_seq_one_letter_code
_entity_poly.pdbx_strand_id
1 'polypeptide(L)'
;MFWVNCRIENVLEIDNKGKLKKIKGKNNEDIIKGIIEENMDVRGGYKKESIYDTLMWHCIVLPYTLLNYICWYAQWVFKYWIKREEYDNIAKLYLIRKYLGLNENQFNCMNEDEHEEMLARELWISENFKRWKAEKDAEEQEKLIQSGRYKRYKRYMKNNAGTISFLDED
;
A
#
# COMPACT_ATOMS: atom_id res chain seq x y z
N MET A 1 -3.30 19.04 5.94
CA MET A 1 -2.30 18.01 5.58
C MET A 1 -2.70 17.14 4.37
N PHE A 2 -3.96 17.21 3.89
CA PHE A 2 -4.46 16.41 2.75
C PHE A 2 -4.14 16.95 1.34
N TRP A 3 -3.67 18.21 1.20
CA TRP A 3 -3.47 18.85 -0.11
C TRP A 3 -2.04 18.76 -0.67
N VAL A 4 -1.09 18.24 0.10
CA VAL A 4 0.33 18.22 -0.30
C VAL A 4 0.65 17.01 -1.18
N ASN A 5 -0.01 15.87 -0.96
CA ASN A 5 0.30 14.64 -1.69
C ASN A 5 -0.10 14.67 -3.18
N CYS A 6 -1.20 15.36 -3.51
CA CYS A 6 -1.70 15.42 -4.90
C CYS A 6 -0.84 16.36 -5.81
N ARG A 7 0.00 17.23 -5.23
CA ARG A 7 0.84 18.15 -6.03
C ARG A 7 2.14 17.52 -6.53
N ILE A 8 2.59 16.44 -5.90
CA ILE A 8 3.87 15.79 -6.23
C ILE A 8 3.74 14.89 -7.47
N GLU A 9 2.56 14.32 -7.72
CA GLU A 9 2.31 13.44 -8.88
C GLU A 9 2.39 14.15 -10.24
N ASN A 10 2.29 15.47 -10.30
CA ASN A 10 2.30 16.22 -11.58
C ASN A 10 3.70 16.68 -12.04
N VAL A 11 4.77 16.43 -11.28
CA VAL A 11 6.13 16.90 -11.66
C VAL A 11 7.07 15.75 -12.05
N LEU A 12 6.81 14.51 -11.60
CA LEU A 12 7.66 13.36 -11.88
C LEU A 12 6.84 12.10 -12.16
N GLU A 13 7.03 11.50 -13.34
CA GLU A 13 6.52 10.15 -13.61
C GLU A 13 7.33 9.13 -12.78
N ILE A 14 6.68 8.54 -11.79
CA ILE A 14 7.20 7.44 -10.98
C ILE A 14 6.64 6.14 -11.55
N ASP A 15 7.50 5.17 -11.83
CA ASP A 15 7.08 3.83 -12.29
C ASP A 15 6.44 3.06 -11.12
N ASN A 16 5.57 2.07 -11.39
CA ASN A 16 4.87 1.25 -10.37
C ASN A 16 5.79 0.51 -9.35
N LYS A 17 7.11 0.64 -9.49
CA LYS A 17 8.15 0.10 -8.60
C LYS A 17 8.89 1.18 -7.80
N GLY A 18 8.37 2.41 -7.76
CA GLY A 18 8.96 3.52 -6.99
C GLY A 18 10.25 4.10 -7.58
N LYS A 19 10.56 3.80 -8.85
CA LYS A 19 11.76 4.31 -9.53
C LYS A 19 11.39 5.47 -10.47
N LEU A 20 12.20 6.52 -10.46
CA LEU A 20 12.05 7.70 -11.32
C LEU A 20 12.31 7.32 -12.78
N LYS A 21 11.38 7.65 -13.69
CA LYS A 21 11.65 7.55 -15.14
C LYS A 21 12.69 8.60 -15.54
N LYS A 22 13.80 8.15 -16.15
CA LYS A 22 14.78 9.06 -16.78
C LYS A 22 14.15 9.69 -18.03
N ILE A 23 13.68 10.94 -17.92
CA ILE A 23 13.34 11.78 -19.07
C ILE A 23 14.66 12.27 -19.69
N LYS A 24 14.93 11.93 -20.96
CA LYS A 24 16.12 12.40 -21.68
C LYS A 24 16.03 13.91 -21.88
N GLY A 25 17.01 14.66 -21.36
CA GLY A 25 17.17 16.11 -21.60
C GLY A 25 17.02 17.01 -20.37
N LYS A 26 16.71 16.47 -19.19
CA LYS A 26 16.82 17.19 -17.90
C LYS A 26 17.82 16.47 -17.01
N ASN A 27 18.78 17.22 -16.47
CA ASN A 27 19.78 16.73 -15.53
C ASN A 27 19.09 16.42 -14.19
N ASN A 28 18.54 15.20 -14.09
CA ASN A 28 17.90 14.73 -12.87
C ASN A 28 18.85 14.81 -11.66
N GLU A 29 20.16 14.70 -11.89
CA GLU A 29 21.19 14.84 -10.87
C GLU A 29 21.27 16.25 -10.28
N ASP A 30 21.07 17.29 -11.09
CA ASP A 30 21.06 18.69 -10.62
C ASP A 30 19.78 19.01 -9.84
N ILE A 31 18.65 18.42 -10.25
CA ILE A 31 17.38 18.51 -9.52
C ILE A 31 17.49 17.79 -8.17
N ILE A 32 18.10 16.59 -8.14
CA ILE A 32 18.33 15.84 -6.90
C ILE A 32 19.29 16.60 -5.98
N LYS A 33 20.39 17.17 -6.51
CA LYS A 33 21.30 18.01 -5.72
C LYS A 33 20.62 19.26 -5.17
N GLY A 34 19.80 19.94 -5.97
CA GLY A 34 19.03 21.11 -5.51
C GLY A 34 18.01 20.74 -4.42
N ILE A 35 17.31 19.61 -4.56
CA ILE A 35 16.40 19.10 -3.51
C ILE A 35 17.19 18.75 -2.25
N ILE A 36 18.37 18.13 -2.37
CA ILE A 36 19.23 17.77 -1.24
C ILE A 36 19.81 19.01 -0.58
N GLU A 37 20.18 20.06 -1.32
CA GLU A 37 20.67 21.32 -0.75
C GLU A 37 19.55 22.14 -0.10
N GLU A 38 18.35 22.17 -0.69
CA GLU A 38 17.18 22.84 -0.13
C GLU A 38 16.62 22.11 1.11
N ASN A 39 16.72 20.77 1.13
CA ASN A 39 16.31 19.94 2.28
C ASN A 39 17.48 19.54 3.21
N MET A 40 18.72 19.92 2.91
CA MET A 40 19.82 19.84 3.87
C MET A 40 19.57 20.94 4.89
N ASP A 41 18.90 20.56 5.98
CA ASP A 41 18.81 21.36 7.18
C ASP A 41 20.25 21.56 7.70
N VAL A 42 20.87 22.69 7.33
CA VAL A 42 22.19 23.15 7.81
C VAL A 42 22.08 23.61 9.26
N ARG A 43 21.53 22.76 10.13
CA ARG A 43 21.46 22.94 11.57
C ARG A 43 21.71 21.59 12.21
N GLY A 44 22.95 21.41 12.66
CA GLY A 44 23.41 20.17 13.28
C GLY A 44 22.46 19.70 14.38
N GLY A 45 21.87 18.53 14.18
CA GLY A 45 21.33 17.62 15.20
C GLY A 45 20.14 18.07 16.03
N TYR A 46 19.89 19.38 16.19
CA TYR A 46 18.86 19.92 17.06
C TYR A 46 17.77 20.60 16.26
N LYS A 47 16.72 19.83 15.93
CA LYS A 47 15.42 20.38 15.56
C LYS A 47 14.92 21.22 16.73
N LYS A 48 14.37 22.41 16.44
CA LYS A 48 13.71 23.26 17.45
C LYS A 48 12.68 22.39 18.19
N GLU A 49 12.89 22.21 19.49
CA GLU A 49 12.05 21.38 20.36
C GLU A 49 10.60 21.85 20.21
N SER A 50 9.82 21.06 19.47
CA SER A 50 8.39 21.27 19.36
C SER A 50 7.80 20.80 20.68
N ILE A 51 6.96 21.61 21.32
CA ILE A 51 6.28 21.25 22.59
C ILE A 51 5.53 19.91 22.45
N TYR A 52 5.12 19.58 21.23
CA TYR A 52 4.44 18.34 20.86
C TYR A 52 5.36 17.10 20.81
N ASP A 53 6.68 17.28 20.72
CA ASP A 53 7.66 16.18 20.68
C ASP A 53 8.22 15.85 22.07
N THR A 54 7.68 16.49 23.11
CA THR A 54 8.02 16.17 24.49
C THR A 54 7.46 14.78 24.82
N LEU A 55 8.31 13.89 25.33
CA LEU A 55 7.95 12.51 25.73
C LEU A 55 6.73 12.49 26.68
N MET A 56 6.58 13.54 27.49
CA MET A 56 5.44 13.77 28.38
C MET A 56 4.10 13.91 27.65
N TRP A 57 4.06 14.54 26.47
CA TRP A 57 2.85 14.65 25.65
C TRP A 57 2.39 13.27 25.18
N HIS A 58 3.33 12.43 24.73
CA HIS A 58 3.05 11.06 24.34
C HIS A 58 2.51 10.23 25.51
N CYS A 59 3.06 10.38 26.72
CA CYS A 59 2.56 9.67 27.91
C CYS A 59 1.10 9.99 28.28
N ILE A 60 0.59 11.18 27.91
CA ILE A 60 -0.80 11.58 28.19
C ILE A 60 -1.73 11.21 27.03
N VAL A 61 -1.29 11.42 25.79
CA VAL A 61 -2.13 11.15 24.60
C VAL A 61 -2.29 9.66 24.34
N LEU A 62 -1.23 8.85 24.53
CA LEU A 62 -1.26 7.40 24.30
C LEU A 62 -2.33 6.66 25.12
N PRO A 63 -2.47 6.84 26.44
CA PRO A 63 -3.51 6.14 27.18
C PRO A 63 -4.92 6.58 26.75
N TYR A 64 -5.11 7.85 26.40
CA TYR A 64 -6.40 8.33 25.92
C TYR A 64 -6.80 7.72 24.58
N THR A 65 -5.87 7.67 23.61
CA THR A 65 -6.13 7.06 22.30
C THR A 65 -6.32 5.55 22.41
N LEU A 66 -5.54 4.88 23.28
CA LEU A 66 -5.69 3.45 23.56
C LEU A 66 -7.05 3.13 24.18
N LEU A 67 -7.51 3.89 25.17
CA LEU A 67 -8.82 3.67 25.79
C LEU A 67 -9.95 3.85 24.79
N ASN A 68 -9.91 4.90 23.97
CA ASN A 68 -10.89 5.10 22.91
C ASN A 68 -10.91 3.93 21.92
N TYR A 69 -9.73 3.43 21.54
CA TYR A 69 -9.59 2.28 20.67
C TYR A 69 -10.14 0.99 21.31
N ILE A 70 -9.86 0.76 22.58
CA ILE A 70 -10.38 -0.38 23.34
C ILE A 70 -11.91 -0.29 23.47
N CYS A 71 -12.46 0.88 23.77
CA CYS A 71 -13.91 1.09 23.84
C CYS A 71 -14.57 0.81 22.48
N TRP A 72 -13.99 1.33 21.40
CA TRP A 72 -14.48 1.06 20.05
C TRP A 72 -14.43 -0.44 19.72
N TYR A 73 -13.33 -1.11 20.06
CA TYR A 73 -13.18 -2.55 19.85
C TYR A 73 -14.18 -3.35 20.69
N ALA A 74 -14.38 -2.98 21.96
CA ALA A 74 -15.34 -3.62 22.84
C ALA A 74 -16.78 -3.44 22.36
N GLN A 75 -17.13 -2.25 21.85
CA GLN A 75 -18.42 -2.02 21.19
C GLN A 75 -18.60 -2.90 19.96
N TRP A 76 -17.54 -3.03 19.15
CA TRP A 76 -17.54 -3.91 17.98
C TRP A 76 -17.76 -5.37 18.41
N VAL A 77 -16.96 -5.89 19.35
CA VAL A 77 -17.09 -7.24 19.90
C VAL A 77 -18.48 -7.46 20.48
N PHE A 78 -19.01 -6.53 21.27
CA PHE A 78 -20.36 -6.65 21.84
C PHE A 78 -21.43 -6.72 20.74
N LYS A 79 -21.33 -5.88 19.70
CA LYS A 79 -22.28 -5.86 18.58
C LYS A 79 -22.25 -7.16 17.76
N TYR A 80 -21.07 -7.69 17.43
CA TYR A 80 -20.96 -8.86 16.55
C TYR A 80 -20.97 -10.21 17.29
N TRP A 81 -20.35 -10.33 18.46
CA TRP A 81 -20.32 -11.60 19.21
C TRP A 81 -21.57 -11.86 20.03
N ILE A 82 -22.08 -10.85 20.74
CA ILE A 82 -23.21 -11.04 21.68
C ILE A 82 -24.53 -10.83 20.96
N LYS A 83 -24.62 -9.81 20.10
CA LYS A 83 -25.87 -9.44 19.44
C LYS A 83 -26.17 -10.23 18.17
N ARG A 84 -25.18 -10.91 17.57
CA ARG A 84 -25.30 -11.63 16.28
C ARG A 84 -26.12 -10.87 15.23
N GLU A 85 -26.04 -9.54 15.24
CA GLU A 85 -26.70 -8.72 14.23
C GLU A 85 -26.03 -8.97 12.87
N GLU A 86 -26.80 -8.92 11.79
CA GLU A 86 -26.27 -9.00 10.44
C GLU A 86 -25.19 -7.91 10.26
N TYR A 87 -24.07 -8.27 9.66
CA TYR A 87 -22.98 -7.33 9.43
C TYR A 87 -23.52 -6.15 8.61
N ASP A 88 -23.49 -4.96 9.22
CA ASP A 88 -23.85 -3.72 8.55
C ASP A 88 -22.95 -3.53 7.31
N ASN A 89 -23.42 -2.84 6.28
CA ASN A 89 -22.67 -2.67 5.03
C ASN A 89 -21.31 -2.00 5.28
N ILE A 90 -21.26 -1.06 6.24
CA ILE A 90 -20.01 -0.42 6.68
C ILE A 90 -19.06 -1.44 7.33
N ALA A 91 -19.60 -2.39 8.10
CA ALA A 91 -18.81 -3.43 8.76
C ALA A 91 -18.29 -4.47 7.77
N LYS A 92 -19.11 -4.81 6.76
CA LYS A 92 -18.72 -5.67 5.65
C LYS A 92 -17.56 -5.04 4.87
N LEU A 93 -17.66 -3.76 4.51
CA LEU A 93 -16.58 -3.02 3.84
C LEU A 93 -15.31 -2.97 4.69
N TYR A 94 -15.43 -2.75 6.00
CA TYR A 94 -14.28 -2.77 6.91
C TYR A 94 -13.59 -4.14 6.94
N LEU A 95 -14.36 -5.23 6.96
CA LEU A 95 -13.83 -6.60 6.90
C LEU A 95 -13.12 -6.87 5.57
N ILE A 96 -13.74 -6.48 4.45
CA ILE A 96 -13.18 -6.62 3.10
C ILE A 96 -11.84 -5.86 3.01
N ARG A 97 -11.80 -4.60 3.47
CA ARG A 97 -10.55 -3.81 3.55
C ARG A 97 -9.49 -4.53 4.37
N LYS A 98 -9.86 -5.10 5.52
CA LYS A 98 -8.94 -5.83 6.39
C LYS A 98 -8.35 -7.07 5.71
N TYR A 99 -9.16 -7.81 4.95
CA TYR A 99 -8.68 -8.97 4.20
C TYR A 99 -7.82 -8.62 2.99
N LEU A 100 -8.14 -7.51 2.31
CA LEU A 100 -7.33 -6.99 1.21
C LEU A 100 -6.00 -6.39 1.69
N GLY A 101 -5.90 -5.94 2.94
CA GLY A 101 -4.70 -5.32 3.49
C GLY A 101 -4.44 -3.92 2.96
N LEU A 102 -5.48 -3.24 2.48
CA LEU A 102 -5.39 -1.91 1.86
C LEU A 102 -5.49 -0.79 2.90
N ASN A 103 -4.75 0.29 2.66
CA ASN A 103 -4.90 1.49 3.46
C ASN A 103 -6.24 2.18 3.14
N GLU A 104 -6.79 2.96 4.08
CA GLU A 104 -8.09 3.64 3.91
C GLU A 104 -8.13 4.49 2.66
N ASN A 105 -7.06 5.25 2.43
CA ASN A 105 -6.95 6.14 1.28
C ASN A 105 -6.92 5.35 -0.03
N GLN A 106 -6.27 4.18 -0.06
CA GLN A 106 -6.23 3.34 -1.25
C GLN A 106 -7.59 2.69 -1.52
N PHE A 107 -8.27 2.28 -0.46
CA PHE A 107 -9.61 1.70 -0.56
C PHE A 107 -10.66 2.74 -1.00
N ASN A 108 -10.59 3.96 -0.48
CA ASN A 108 -11.50 5.05 -0.88
C ASN A 108 -11.23 5.56 -2.31
N CYS A 109 -10.03 5.35 -2.84
CA CYS A 109 -9.71 5.65 -4.23
C CYS A 109 -10.15 4.56 -5.22
N MET A 110 -10.57 3.38 -4.74
CA MET A 110 -11.16 2.34 -5.61
C MET A 110 -12.56 2.75 -6.05
N ASN A 111 -12.96 2.33 -7.25
CA ASN A 111 -14.25 2.66 -7.82
C ASN A 111 -15.39 2.05 -6.99
N GLU A 112 -16.50 2.78 -6.85
CA GLU A 112 -17.68 2.34 -6.11
C GLU A 112 -18.26 1.02 -6.66
N ASP A 113 -18.18 0.82 -7.98
CA ASP A 113 -18.55 -0.42 -8.66
C ASP A 113 -17.74 -1.65 -8.18
N GLU A 114 -16.44 -1.46 -7.90
CA GLU A 114 -15.59 -2.53 -7.38
C GLU A 114 -15.98 -2.88 -5.94
N HIS A 115 -16.35 -1.88 -5.13
CA HIS A 115 -16.87 -2.10 -3.77
C HIS A 115 -18.18 -2.85 -3.78
N GLU A 116 -19.09 -2.52 -4.70
CA GLU A 116 -20.37 -3.22 -4.87
C GLU A 116 -20.18 -4.66 -5.32
N GLU A 117 -19.28 -4.92 -6.27
CA GLU A 117 -18.96 -6.29 -6.70
C GLU A 117 -18.38 -7.12 -5.54
N MET A 118 -17.51 -6.51 -4.74
CA MET A 118 -16.92 -7.16 -3.57
C MET A 118 -17.97 -7.49 -2.49
N LEU A 119 -18.96 -6.61 -2.30
CA LEU A 119 -20.11 -6.85 -1.44
C LEU A 119 -21.03 -7.92 -2.01
N ALA A 120 -21.33 -7.90 -3.31
CA ALA A 120 -22.18 -8.89 -3.96
C ALA A 120 -21.62 -10.32 -3.90
N ARG A 121 -20.28 -10.46 -3.96
CA ARG A 121 -19.57 -11.75 -3.82
C ARG A 121 -19.38 -12.21 -2.36
N GLU A 122 -19.93 -11.47 -1.40
CA GLU A 122 -19.82 -11.76 0.03
C GLU A 122 -18.38 -11.96 0.53
N LEU A 123 -17.44 -11.12 0.05
CA LEU A 123 -16.01 -11.24 0.39
C LEU A 123 -15.68 -10.95 1.86
N TRP A 124 -16.67 -10.57 2.68
CA TRP A 124 -16.53 -10.49 4.13
C TRP A 124 -16.42 -11.89 4.78
N ILE A 125 -16.76 -12.96 4.07
CA ILE A 125 -16.53 -14.35 4.51
C ILE A 125 -15.12 -14.76 4.11
N SER A 126 -14.30 -15.15 5.09
CA SER A 126 -12.88 -15.46 4.86
C SER A 126 -12.65 -16.58 3.84
N GLU A 127 -13.59 -17.53 3.72
CA GLU A 127 -13.53 -18.61 2.73
C GLU A 127 -13.78 -18.11 1.31
N ASN A 128 -14.80 -17.25 1.13
CA ASN A 128 -15.10 -16.63 -0.16
C ASN A 128 -13.94 -15.74 -0.60
N PHE A 129 -13.37 -14.97 0.33
CA PHE A 129 -12.19 -14.15 0.06
C PHE A 129 -10.99 -14.99 -0.42
N LYS A 130 -10.70 -16.11 0.25
CA LYS A 130 -9.61 -17.02 -0.17
C LYS A 130 -9.84 -17.59 -1.56
N ARG A 131 -11.08 -18.01 -1.87
CA ARG A 131 -11.44 -18.53 -3.21
C ARG A 131 -11.28 -17.45 -4.28
N TRP A 132 -11.82 -16.27 -4.05
CA TRP A 132 -11.72 -15.14 -4.97
C TRP A 132 -10.27 -14.70 -5.18
N LYS A 133 -9.48 -14.64 -4.11
CA LYS A 133 -8.06 -14.29 -4.21
C LYS A 133 -7.28 -15.32 -5.02
N ALA A 134 -7.54 -16.61 -4.82
CA ALA A 134 -6.92 -17.67 -5.60
C ALA A 134 -7.32 -17.61 -7.09
N GLU A 135 -8.59 -17.28 -7.38
CA GLU A 135 -9.08 -17.09 -8.74
C GLU A 135 -8.42 -15.88 -9.41
N LYS A 136 -8.33 -14.74 -8.71
CA LYS A 136 -7.66 -13.52 -9.23
C LYS A 136 -6.17 -13.72 -9.45
N ASP A 137 -5.49 -14.38 -8.51
CA ASP A 137 -4.08 -14.72 -8.66
C ASP A 137 -3.88 -15.66 -9.87
N ALA A 138 -4.77 -16.64 -10.07
CA ALA A 138 -4.72 -17.52 -11.24
C ALA A 138 -4.95 -16.76 -12.56
N GLU A 139 -5.95 -15.88 -12.64
CA GLU A 139 -6.19 -15.02 -13.80
C GLU A 139 -4.96 -14.14 -14.12
N GLU A 140 -4.31 -13.57 -13.10
CA GLU A 140 -3.11 -12.76 -13.28
C GLU A 140 -1.93 -13.62 -13.75
N GLN A 141 -1.73 -14.80 -13.17
CA GLN A 141 -0.71 -15.74 -13.63
C GLN A 141 -0.96 -16.17 -15.09
N GLU A 142 -2.20 -16.43 -15.48
CA GLU A 142 -2.55 -16.75 -16.86
C GLU A 142 -2.27 -15.58 -17.80
N LYS A 143 -2.63 -14.35 -17.42
CA LYS A 143 -2.30 -13.14 -18.20
C LYS A 143 -0.79 -12.96 -18.33
N LEU A 144 -0.03 -13.18 -17.26
CA LEU A 144 1.42 -13.16 -17.28
C LEU A 144 1.96 -14.23 -18.23
N ILE A 145 1.47 -15.47 -18.16
CA ILE A 145 1.87 -16.57 -19.05
C ILE A 145 1.51 -16.29 -20.51
N GLN A 146 0.34 -15.70 -20.75
CA GLN A 146 -0.11 -15.31 -22.08
C GLN A 146 0.72 -14.16 -22.64
N SER A 147 1.24 -13.27 -21.79
CA SER A 147 2.04 -12.12 -22.19
C SER A 147 3.26 -12.55 -23.04
N GLY A 148 3.50 -11.80 -24.12
CA GLY A 148 4.65 -12.07 -25.00
C GLY A 148 5.99 -11.95 -24.28
N ARG A 149 6.08 -11.12 -23.23
CA ARG A 149 7.26 -10.95 -22.39
C ARG A 149 7.63 -12.22 -21.64
N TYR A 150 6.66 -12.85 -20.96
CA TYR A 150 6.89 -14.09 -20.24
C TYR A 150 7.26 -15.25 -21.18
N LYS A 151 6.58 -15.36 -22.34
CA LYS A 151 6.92 -16.35 -23.37
C LYS A 151 8.35 -16.18 -23.89
N ARG A 152 8.81 -14.94 -24.12
CA ARG A 152 10.21 -14.64 -24.50
C ARG A 152 11.19 -15.03 -23.39
N TYR A 153 10.91 -14.65 -22.15
CA TYR A 153 11.72 -15.00 -20.99
C TYR A 153 11.86 -16.52 -20.82
N LYS A 154 10.76 -17.28 -20.95
CA LYS A 154 10.76 -18.74 -20.88
C LYS A 154 11.64 -19.38 -21.98
N ARG A 155 11.62 -18.84 -23.21
CA ARG A 155 12.50 -19.30 -24.30
C ARG A 155 13.96 -19.00 -24.03
N TYR A 156 14.27 -17.80 -23.51
CA TYR A 156 15.62 -17.43 -23.10
C TYR A 156 16.15 -18.39 -22.02
N MET A 157 15.37 -18.66 -20.96
CA MET A 157 15.77 -19.60 -19.92
C MET A 157 15.99 -21.02 -20.45
N LYS A 158 15.14 -21.52 -21.36
CA LYS A 158 15.32 -22.84 -21.97
C LYS A 158 16.58 -22.92 -22.85
N ASN A 159 16.90 -21.85 -23.57
CA ASN A 159 18.05 -21.79 -24.46
C ASN A 159 19.37 -21.53 -23.71
N ASN A 160 19.32 -20.80 -22.59
CA ASN A 160 20.48 -20.42 -21.80
C ASN A 160 20.68 -21.30 -20.54
N ALA A 161 19.90 -22.37 -20.37
CA ALA A 161 20.00 -23.29 -19.23
C ALA A 161 21.37 -23.97 -19.07
N GLY A 162 22.21 -23.97 -20.11
CA GLY A 162 23.59 -24.45 -20.07
C GLY A 162 24.68 -23.37 -19.94
N THR A 163 24.33 -22.08 -20.01
CA THR A 163 25.31 -20.97 -20.07
C THR A 163 25.12 -19.91 -18.97
N ILE A 164 24.23 -20.12 -17.99
CA ILE A 164 24.24 -19.33 -16.76
C ILE A 164 25.35 -19.90 -15.87
N SER A 165 26.60 -19.81 -16.35
CA SER A 165 27.78 -19.94 -15.52
C SER A 165 27.87 -18.68 -14.68
N PHE A 166 27.87 -18.86 -13.37
CA PHE A 166 28.25 -17.91 -12.34
C PHE A 166 29.30 -16.91 -12.86
N LEU A 167 28.92 -15.66 -13.02
CA LEU A 167 29.84 -14.53 -12.88
C LEU A 167 29.52 -13.89 -11.53
N ASP A 168 29.93 -14.60 -10.48
CA ASP A 168 30.35 -13.98 -9.23
C ASP A 168 31.88 -14.04 -9.25
N GLU A 169 32.53 -13.00 -9.78
CA GLU A 169 33.92 -12.60 -9.52
C GLU A 169 34.20 -11.30 -10.29
N ASP A 170 33.96 -10.16 -9.61
CA ASP A 170 34.87 -9.01 -9.46
C ASP A 170 34.18 -7.86 -8.70
#